data_AF-A0A517PCZ2-F1
#
_entry.id   AF-A0A517PCZ2-F1
#
_cell.length_a   1.000
_cell.length_b   1.000
_cell.length_c   1.000
_cell.angle_alpha   90.00
_cell.angle_beta   90.00
_cell.angle_gamma   90.00
#
_symmetry.space_group_name_H-M   'P 1'
#
loop_
_entity.id
_entity.type
_entity.pdbx_description
1 polymer ?
#
loop_
_entity_poly.entity_id
_entity_poly.type
_entity_poly.pdbx_seq_one_letter_code
_entity_poly.pdbx_strand_id
1 'polypeptide(L)'
;MRVPCGLLLVLAAAGCGDAEYLADFKGNTVPYYAQRQALDAALAAPWQYAGISLRTPRGFSAVSPPPKPTKEQLEDEFFIPPPDPRQPTYLLDPLPGLKGAWKGPLPPAGEQAGQRWLYVLDSRNLDDDPVAPNLDPDQFVEEITDRFARAMNLRTPEPQSFQSMPFPRSAAPFARPVQYSTPPKPLIGEFGDEQIHRVELYVYDSGGRKVIVALVMPEEAMIGPELGEPRDLMLQTLEVGMPSATPQPGGGGAPAGGPVF
;
A
#
# COMPACT_ATOMS: atom_id res chain seq x y z
N MET A 1 -1.50 77.49 13.75
CA MET A 1 -1.48 76.38 12.79
C MET A 1 -0.91 75.15 13.49
N ARG A 2 -1.74 74.14 13.79
CA ARG A 2 -1.34 72.88 14.44
C ARG A 2 -1.62 71.75 13.46
N VAL A 3 -0.58 71.15 12.93
CA VAL A 3 -0.66 69.98 12.03
C VAL A 3 -0.87 68.75 12.91
N PRO A 4 -1.93 67.93 12.71
CA PRO A 4 -2.18 66.78 13.55
C PRO A 4 -1.18 65.66 13.23
N CYS A 5 -0.32 65.36 14.21
CA CYS A 5 0.71 64.32 14.22
C CYS A 5 0.14 62.89 14.38
N GLY A 6 -1.11 62.65 13.95
CA GLY A 6 -1.86 61.43 14.27
C GLY A 6 -1.86 60.35 13.18
N LEU A 7 -1.41 60.66 11.96
CA LEU A 7 -1.62 59.77 10.80
C LEU A 7 -0.44 58.82 10.49
N LEU A 8 0.69 58.94 11.18
CA LEU A 8 1.92 58.20 10.86
C LEU A 8 2.09 56.89 11.66
N LEU A 9 1.24 56.63 12.65
CA LEU A 9 1.33 55.46 13.53
C LEU A 9 0.53 54.24 13.06
N VAL A 10 -0.39 54.41 12.12
CA VAL A 10 -1.24 53.30 11.60
C VAL A 10 -0.53 52.52 10.48
N LEU A 11 0.42 53.12 9.77
CA LEU A 11 1.17 52.47 8.68
C LEU A 11 2.30 51.54 9.15
N ALA A 12 2.75 51.65 10.41
CA ALA A 12 3.80 50.79 10.96
C ALA A 12 3.29 49.43 11.46
N ALA A 13 1.98 49.29 11.74
CA ALA A 13 1.40 48.05 12.23
C ALA A 13 1.05 47.04 11.11
N ALA A 14 1.03 47.47 9.85
CA ALA A 14 0.69 46.61 8.71
C ALA A 14 1.88 45.79 8.16
N GLY A 15 3.12 46.09 8.57
CA GLY A 15 4.33 45.49 8.01
C GLY A 15 4.89 44.27 8.75
N CYS A 16 4.49 44.02 10.00
CA CYS A 16 5.02 42.90 10.79
C CYS A 16 4.37 41.56 10.44
N GLY A 17 3.13 41.56 9.96
CA GLY A 17 2.41 40.32 9.62
C GLY A 17 2.87 39.65 8.33
N ASP A 18 3.36 40.44 7.37
CA ASP A 18 3.75 39.94 6.04
C ASP A 18 5.04 39.09 6.10
N ALA A 19 6.00 39.49 6.94
CA ALA A 19 7.23 38.73 7.15
C ALA A 19 6.99 37.38 7.82
N GLU A 20 6.09 37.34 8.82
CA GLU A 20 5.73 36.10 9.53
C GLU A 20 4.87 35.18 8.68
N TYR A 21 3.95 35.75 7.89
CA TYR A 21 3.21 34.99 6.87
C TYR A 21 4.15 34.38 5.82
N LEU A 22 5.11 35.14 5.29
CA LEU A 22 6.08 34.63 4.32
C LEU A 22 6.99 33.54 4.92
N ALA A 23 7.34 33.66 6.21
CA ALA A 23 8.12 32.66 6.92
C ALA A 23 7.33 31.36 7.10
N ASP A 24 6.07 31.44 7.54
CA ASP A 24 5.17 30.29 7.66
C ASP A 24 4.87 29.64 6.29
N PHE A 25 4.61 30.45 5.27
CA PHE A 25 4.37 29.97 3.92
C PHE A 25 5.57 29.16 3.39
N LYS A 26 6.79 29.67 3.56
CA LYS A 26 8.01 28.97 3.12
C LYS A 26 8.36 27.77 4.00
N GLY A 27 8.12 27.86 5.31
CA GLY A 27 8.47 26.83 6.28
C GLY A 27 7.50 25.65 6.31
N ASN A 28 6.20 25.92 6.08
CA ASN A 28 5.14 24.93 6.25
C ASN A 28 4.38 24.64 4.96
N THR A 29 3.90 25.69 4.28
CA THR A 29 3.00 25.52 3.14
C THR A 29 3.72 24.93 1.92
N VAL A 30 4.85 25.51 1.52
CA VAL A 30 5.66 25.05 0.38
C VAL A 30 6.08 23.57 0.54
N PRO A 31 6.73 23.14 1.62
CA PRO A 31 7.15 21.74 1.79
C PRO A 31 5.97 20.77 1.89
N TYR A 32 4.85 21.16 2.50
CA TYR A 32 3.63 20.34 2.52
C TYR A 32 3.12 20.06 1.10
N TYR A 33 2.96 21.09 0.28
CA TYR A 33 2.47 20.91 -1.10
C TYR A 33 3.49 20.20 -1.99
N ALA A 34 4.79 20.43 -1.78
CA ALA A 34 5.84 19.70 -2.49
C ALA A 34 5.76 18.19 -2.21
N GLN A 35 5.57 17.79 -0.96
CA GLN A 35 5.39 16.38 -0.62
C GLN A 35 4.13 15.79 -1.25
N ARG A 36 3.01 16.51 -1.16
CA ARG A 36 1.74 16.07 -1.78
C ARG A 36 1.88 15.91 -3.29
N GLN A 37 2.55 16.85 -3.94
CA GLN A 37 2.83 16.79 -5.37
C GLN A 37 3.71 15.60 -5.73
N ALA A 38 4.74 15.28 -4.93
CA ALA A 38 5.57 14.09 -5.14
C ALA A 38 4.75 12.79 -5.04
N LEU A 39 3.91 12.66 -4.02
CA LEU A 39 2.99 11.52 -3.89
C LEU A 39 2.04 11.42 -5.08
N ASP A 40 1.43 12.53 -5.49
CA ASP A 40 0.45 12.57 -6.59
C ASP A 40 1.10 12.31 -7.96
N ALA A 41 2.35 12.71 -8.15
CA ALA A 41 3.11 12.46 -9.36
C ALA A 41 3.55 11.00 -9.48
N ALA A 42 4.00 10.39 -8.39
CA ALA A 42 4.56 9.03 -8.40
C ALA A 42 3.52 7.91 -8.22
N LEU A 43 2.43 8.18 -7.51
CA LEU A 43 1.49 7.14 -7.05
C LEU A 43 0.11 7.27 -7.72
N ALA A 44 -0.58 6.14 -7.75
CA ALA A 44 -1.98 6.03 -8.16
C ALA A 44 -2.93 6.59 -7.08
N ALA A 45 -4.23 6.54 -7.38
CA ALA A 45 -5.26 6.82 -6.39
C ALA A 45 -5.20 5.80 -5.22
N PRO A 46 -5.64 6.19 -4.00
CA PRO A 46 -5.69 5.27 -2.87
C PRO A 46 -6.57 4.05 -3.17
N TRP A 47 -6.00 2.87 -2.99
CA TRP A 47 -6.76 1.64 -2.87
C TRP A 47 -7.14 1.42 -1.41
N GLN A 48 -8.37 1.00 -1.16
CA GLN A 48 -8.87 0.74 0.18
C GLN A 48 -9.57 -0.61 0.25
N TYR A 49 -9.23 -1.39 1.27
CA TYR A 49 -9.90 -2.66 1.55
C TYR A 49 -9.86 -2.99 3.04
N ALA A 50 -11.02 -3.25 3.63
CA ALA A 50 -11.17 -3.67 5.03
C ALA A 50 -10.43 -2.77 6.04
N GLY A 51 -10.32 -1.46 5.81
CA GLY A 51 -9.57 -0.55 6.68
C GLY A 51 -8.06 -0.55 6.47
N ILE A 52 -7.56 -1.13 5.38
CA ILE A 52 -6.22 -0.86 4.82
C ILE A 52 -6.40 0.17 3.72
N SER A 53 -5.56 1.20 3.69
CA SER A 53 -5.40 2.14 2.58
C SER A 53 -3.94 2.15 2.14
N LEU A 54 -3.70 2.08 0.83
CA LEU A 54 -2.37 2.15 0.23
C LEU A 54 -2.45 2.81 -1.15
N ARG A 55 -1.49 3.67 -1.50
CA ARG A 55 -1.34 4.19 -2.86
C ARG A 55 -0.21 3.45 -3.56
N THR A 56 -0.52 2.69 -4.60
CA THR A 56 0.50 1.95 -5.35
C THR A 56 1.28 2.86 -6.32
N PRO A 57 2.51 2.51 -6.71
CA PRO A 57 3.24 3.24 -7.74
C PRO A 57 2.46 3.25 -9.06
N ARG A 58 2.56 4.36 -9.81
CA ARG A 58 1.98 4.42 -11.15
C ARG A 58 2.58 3.34 -12.05
N GLY A 59 1.76 2.82 -12.95
CA GLY A 59 2.12 1.68 -13.81
C GLY A 59 1.69 0.32 -13.24
N PHE A 60 1.45 0.21 -11.94
CA PHE A 60 0.82 -0.97 -11.35
C PHE A 60 -0.70 -0.94 -11.56
N SER A 61 -1.23 -1.98 -12.18
CA SER A 61 -2.65 -2.18 -12.44
C SER A 61 -3.22 -3.21 -11.48
N ALA A 62 -4.33 -2.88 -10.81
CA ALA A 62 -4.97 -3.77 -9.85
C ALA A 62 -5.52 -5.02 -10.54
N VAL A 63 -5.29 -6.19 -9.93
CA VAL A 63 -5.90 -7.45 -10.34
C VAL A 63 -7.21 -7.60 -9.59
N SER A 64 -8.31 -7.75 -10.34
CA SER A 64 -9.64 -7.89 -9.76
C SER A 64 -9.75 -9.22 -8.99
N PRO A 65 -10.43 -9.24 -7.82
CA PRO A 65 -10.73 -10.48 -7.12
C PRO A 65 -11.65 -11.38 -7.96
N PRO A 66 -11.71 -12.69 -7.67
CA PRO A 66 -12.70 -13.55 -8.30
C PRO A 66 -14.12 -13.08 -7.94
N PRO A 67 -15.11 -13.31 -8.81
CA PRO A 67 -16.50 -12.97 -8.51
C PRO A 67 -16.95 -13.71 -7.26
N LYS A 68 -17.73 -13.01 -6.40
CA LYS A 68 -18.32 -13.65 -5.22
C LYS A 68 -19.29 -14.74 -5.67
N PRO A 69 -19.26 -15.93 -5.07
CA PRO A 69 -20.26 -16.95 -5.31
C PRO A 69 -21.66 -16.41 -5.02
N THR A 70 -22.61 -16.77 -5.88
CA THR A 70 -24.04 -16.53 -5.64
C THR A 70 -24.55 -17.48 -4.55
N LYS A 71 -25.74 -17.18 -3.99
CA LYS A 71 -26.32 -18.04 -2.94
C LYS A 71 -26.63 -19.44 -3.48
N GLU A 72 -27.11 -19.51 -4.71
CA GLU A 72 -27.41 -20.76 -5.43
C GLU A 72 -26.13 -21.58 -5.64
N GLN A 73 -25.01 -20.94 -5.93
CA GLN A 73 -23.70 -21.61 -6.04
C GLN A 73 -23.18 -22.11 -4.68
N LEU A 74 -23.45 -21.40 -3.59
CA LEU A 74 -23.05 -21.86 -2.25
C LEU A 74 -23.89 -23.04 -1.74
N GLU A 75 -25.11 -23.20 -2.25
CA GLU A 75 -26.01 -24.32 -1.93
C GLU A 75 -25.74 -25.56 -2.81
N ASP A 76 -24.97 -25.42 -3.90
CA ASP A 76 -24.55 -26.53 -4.76
C ASP A 76 -23.29 -27.20 -4.19
N GLU A 77 -23.44 -28.46 -3.76
CA GLU A 77 -22.37 -29.30 -3.20
C GLU A 77 -21.21 -29.53 -4.18
N PHE A 78 -21.45 -29.37 -5.49
CA PHE A 78 -20.43 -29.53 -6.54
C PHE A 78 -19.83 -28.20 -7.03
N PHE A 79 -20.23 -27.06 -6.45
CA PHE A 79 -19.67 -25.78 -6.85
C PHE A 79 -18.21 -25.66 -6.44
N ILE A 80 -17.33 -25.53 -7.43
CA ILE A 80 -15.92 -25.23 -7.23
C ILE A 80 -15.73 -23.74 -7.57
N PRO A 81 -15.35 -22.89 -6.59
CA PRO A 81 -15.11 -21.48 -6.87
C PRO A 81 -13.97 -21.33 -7.88
N PRO A 82 -14.06 -20.33 -8.79
CA PRO A 82 -12.99 -20.09 -9.76
C PRO A 82 -11.68 -19.73 -9.03
N PRO A 83 -10.52 -20.15 -9.55
CA PRO A 83 -9.23 -19.76 -8.99
C PRO A 83 -9.10 -18.25 -8.86
N ASP A 84 -8.52 -17.78 -7.77
CA ASP A 84 -8.27 -16.35 -7.55
C ASP A 84 -7.12 -15.87 -8.45
N PRO A 85 -7.36 -14.99 -9.44
CA PRO A 85 -6.33 -14.54 -10.39
C PRO A 85 -5.25 -13.67 -9.74
N ARG A 86 -5.44 -13.25 -8.49
CA ARG A 86 -4.47 -12.50 -7.69
C ARG A 86 -3.38 -13.42 -7.11
N GLN A 87 -3.64 -14.72 -7.01
CA GLN A 87 -2.68 -15.66 -6.46
C GLN A 87 -1.50 -15.85 -7.44
N PRO A 88 -0.25 -15.80 -6.95
CA PRO A 88 0.92 -15.98 -7.79
C PRO A 88 1.01 -17.41 -8.31
N THR A 89 1.16 -17.57 -9.63
CA THR A 89 1.32 -18.88 -10.27
C THR A 89 2.73 -19.45 -10.15
N TYR A 90 3.70 -18.62 -9.73
CA TYR A 90 5.10 -18.99 -9.55
C TYR A 90 5.42 -19.46 -8.12
N LEU A 91 4.43 -19.43 -7.20
CA LEU A 91 4.57 -20.05 -5.89
C LEU A 91 3.99 -21.46 -5.92
N LEU A 92 4.58 -22.34 -5.11
CA LEU A 92 4.09 -23.72 -4.94
C LEU A 92 2.74 -23.74 -4.21
N ASP A 93 2.58 -22.84 -3.25
CA ASP A 93 1.38 -22.71 -2.43
C ASP A 93 0.78 -21.29 -2.56
N PRO A 94 -0.56 -21.12 -2.48
CA PRO A 94 -1.19 -19.81 -2.54
C PRO A 94 -0.78 -18.91 -1.36
N LEU A 95 -0.92 -17.59 -1.46
CA LEU A 95 -0.62 -16.68 -0.37
C LEU A 95 -1.83 -16.57 0.58
N PRO A 96 -1.71 -16.98 1.87
CA PRO A 96 -2.76 -16.73 2.86
C PRO A 96 -2.92 -15.23 3.14
N GLY A 97 -4.12 -14.82 3.53
CA GLY A 97 -4.41 -13.43 3.90
C GLY A 97 -4.38 -12.44 2.73
N LEU A 98 -4.31 -12.89 1.47
CA LEU A 98 -4.21 -12.02 0.29
C LEU A 98 -5.44 -11.11 0.14
N LYS A 99 -5.23 -9.78 0.23
CA LYS A 99 -6.31 -8.78 0.11
C LYS A 99 -6.23 -7.99 -1.20
N GLY A 100 -5.03 -7.68 -1.68
CA GLY A 100 -4.81 -6.93 -2.92
C GLY A 100 -3.62 -7.46 -3.69
N ALA A 101 -3.71 -7.39 -5.02
CA ALA A 101 -2.60 -7.70 -5.92
C ALA A 101 -2.60 -6.73 -7.11
N TRP A 102 -1.42 -6.35 -7.57
CA TRP A 102 -1.23 -5.49 -8.73
C TRP A 102 -0.11 -6.02 -9.60
N LYS A 103 -0.26 -5.86 -10.92
CA LYS A 103 0.75 -6.17 -11.93
C LYS A 103 1.27 -4.88 -12.56
N GLY A 104 2.58 -4.74 -12.66
CA GLY A 104 3.24 -3.66 -13.40
C GLY A 104 4.02 -4.22 -14.60
N PRO A 105 4.03 -3.53 -15.75
CA PRO A 105 4.93 -3.90 -16.84
C PRO A 105 6.39 -3.64 -16.41
N LEU A 106 7.30 -4.48 -16.90
CA LEU A 106 8.71 -4.11 -16.96
C LEU A 106 8.95 -3.14 -18.11
N PRO A 107 9.88 -2.17 -17.97
CA PRO A 107 10.36 -1.41 -19.10
C PRO A 107 10.90 -2.39 -20.17
N PRO A 108 10.77 -2.05 -21.46
CA PRO A 108 11.20 -2.91 -22.55
C PRO A 108 12.73 -2.94 -22.62
N ALA A 109 13.35 -3.79 -21.80
CA ALA A 109 14.77 -4.12 -21.86
C ALA A 109 14.90 -5.62 -22.17
N GLY A 110 14.84 -5.97 -23.46
CA GLY A 110 15.08 -7.34 -23.96
C GLY A 110 13.85 -8.26 -24.03
N GLU A 111 14.02 -9.41 -24.69
CA GLU A 111 12.97 -10.38 -25.06
C GLU A 111 12.32 -11.12 -23.87
N GLN A 112 12.84 -10.97 -22.65
CA GLN A 112 12.26 -11.57 -21.45
C GLN A 112 11.52 -10.50 -20.63
N ALA A 113 10.31 -10.17 -21.07
CA ALA A 113 9.41 -9.31 -20.32
C ALA A 113 8.87 -10.05 -19.09
N GLY A 114 9.67 -10.10 -18.01
CA GLY A 114 9.19 -10.46 -16.69
C GLY A 114 8.05 -9.52 -16.22
N GLN A 115 7.36 -9.90 -15.14
CA GLN A 115 6.28 -9.09 -14.57
C GLN A 115 6.68 -8.55 -13.20
N ARG A 116 6.29 -7.31 -12.88
CA ARG A 116 6.38 -6.76 -11.53
C ARG A 116 5.08 -7.03 -10.80
N TRP A 117 5.18 -7.48 -9.55
CA TRP A 117 4.04 -7.76 -8.71
C TRP A 117 4.15 -7.01 -7.38
N LEU A 118 2.99 -6.55 -6.92
CA LEU A 118 2.79 -5.99 -5.60
C LEU A 118 1.64 -6.74 -4.96
N TYR A 119 1.83 -7.23 -3.74
CA TYR A 119 0.79 -7.87 -2.95
C TYR A 119 0.59 -7.14 -1.63
N VAL A 120 -0.66 -7.10 -1.18
CA VAL A 120 -1.02 -6.68 0.18
C VAL A 120 -1.73 -7.84 0.85
N LEU A 121 -1.18 -8.29 1.97
CA LEU A 121 -1.69 -9.39 2.78
C LEU A 121 -2.00 -8.89 4.19
N ASP A 122 -3.00 -9.49 4.84
CA ASP A 122 -3.49 -9.06 6.16
C ASP A 122 -3.79 -10.28 7.04
N SER A 123 -3.27 -10.26 8.26
CA SER A 123 -3.41 -11.36 9.22
C SER A 123 -4.78 -11.45 9.89
N ARG A 124 -5.71 -10.53 9.59
CA ARG A 124 -7.07 -10.60 10.13
C ARG A 124 -7.91 -11.67 9.44
N ASN A 125 -8.71 -12.33 10.27
CA ASN A 125 -9.66 -13.38 9.88
C ASN A 125 -8.98 -14.50 9.09
N LEU A 126 -7.75 -14.87 9.49
CA LEU A 126 -7.07 -16.03 8.91
C LEU A 126 -7.81 -17.33 9.24
N ASP A 127 -8.60 -17.36 10.31
CA ASP A 127 -9.46 -18.51 10.65
C ASP A 127 -10.44 -18.87 9.52
N ASP A 128 -10.89 -17.86 8.76
CA ASP A 128 -11.76 -18.03 7.59
C ASP A 128 -10.98 -18.21 6.28
N ASP A 129 -9.64 -18.21 6.33
CA ASP A 129 -8.79 -18.34 5.14
C ASP A 129 -8.62 -19.82 4.75
N PRO A 130 -9.04 -20.22 3.54
CA PRO A 130 -8.97 -21.61 3.11
C PRO A 130 -7.53 -22.10 2.89
N VAL A 131 -6.54 -21.21 2.83
CA VAL A 131 -5.14 -21.54 2.53
C VAL A 131 -4.36 -21.92 3.80
N ALA A 132 -4.58 -21.19 4.89
CA ALA A 132 -3.87 -21.42 6.14
C ALA A 132 -4.72 -20.96 7.34
N PRO A 133 -5.69 -21.78 7.77
CA PRO A 133 -6.57 -21.43 8.88
C PRO A 133 -5.83 -21.46 10.22
N ASN A 134 -6.21 -20.58 11.15
CA ASN A 134 -5.71 -20.49 12.52
C ASN A 134 -4.22 -20.13 12.67
N LEU A 135 -3.61 -19.45 11.70
CA LEU A 135 -2.29 -18.85 11.89
C LEU A 135 -2.40 -17.66 12.84
N ASP A 136 -1.59 -17.67 13.90
CA ASP A 136 -1.40 -16.46 14.68
C ASP A 136 -0.64 -15.39 13.85
N PRO A 137 -0.67 -14.11 14.25
CA PRO A 137 -0.10 -13.04 13.44
C PRO A 137 1.41 -13.16 13.18
N ASP A 138 2.19 -13.76 14.07
CA ASP A 138 3.63 -13.92 13.89
C ASP A 138 3.93 -15.14 13.01
N GLN A 139 3.20 -16.25 13.21
CA GLN A 139 3.20 -17.42 12.31
C GLN A 139 2.78 -17.04 10.88
N PHE A 140 1.88 -16.08 10.73
CA PHE A 140 1.51 -15.55 9.42
C PHE A 140 2.71 -14.92 8.70
N VAL A 141 3.54 -14.15 9.39
CA VAL A 141 4.75 -13.56 8.79
C VAL A 141 5.77 -14.64 8.43
N GLU A 142 5.95 -15.63 9.29
CA GLU A 142 6.77 -16.82 9.03
C GLU A 142 6.31 -17.53 7.77
N GLU A 143 5.04 -17.90 7.69
CA GLU A 143 4.48 -18.68 6.59
C GLU A 143 4.59 -17.94 5.25
N ILE A 144 4.35 -16.62 5.21
CA ILE A 144 4.54 -15.83 3.98
C ILE A 144 6.01 -15.80 3.57
N THR A 145 6.92 -15.60 4.51
CA THR A 145 8.37 -15.57 4.24
C THR A 145 8.85 -16.94 3.75
N ASP A 146 8.38 -18.02 4.39
CA ASP A 146 8.66 -19.41 4.03
C ASP A 146 8.17 -19.73 2.63
N ARG A 147 6.95 -19.35 2.25
CA ARG A 147 6.42 -19.64 0.89
C ARG A 147 7.28 -19.02 -0.20
N PHE A 148 7.72 -17.77 -0.02
CA PHE A 148 8.64 -17.15 -0.97
C PHE A 148 10.02 -17.82 -0.96
N ALA A 149 10.59 -18.09 0.21
CA ALA A 149 11.90 -18.74 0.32
C ALA A 149 11.90 -20.15 -0.30
N ARG A 150 10.89 -20.98 0.02
CA ARG A 150 10.71 -22.33 -0.56
C ARG A 150 10.57 -22.27 -2.07
N ALA A 151 9.75 -21.37 -2.61
CA ALA A 151 9.57 -21.24 -4.05
C ALA A 151 10.86 -20.85 -4.80
N MET A 152 11.78 -20.15 -4.11
CA MET A 152 13.11 -19.79 -4.65
C MET A 152 14.23 -20.76 -4.26
N ASN A 153 13.91 -21.89 -3.60
CA ASN A 153 14.89 -22.83 -3.03
C ASN A 153 15.92 -22.16 -2.09
N LEU A 154 15.50 -21.13 -1.35
CA LEU A 154 16.32 -20.38 -0.40
C LEU A 154 16.10 -20.89 1.03
N ARG A 155 17.07 -20.61 1.89
CA ARG A 155 16.87 -20.74 3.34
C ARG A 155 16.01 -19.58 3.84
N THR A 156 14.95 -19.89 4.58
CA THR A 156 14.10 -18.86 5.20
C THR A 156 14.87 -18.06 6.24
N PRO A 157 14.81 -16.71 6.17
CA PRO A 157 15.23 -15.86 7.26
C PRO A 157 14.37 -16.06 8.51
N GLU A 158 14.99 -16.14 9.68
CA GLU A 158 14.26 -16.19 10.95
C GLU A 158 13.56 -14.84 11.22
N PRO A 159 12.27 -14.77 11.59
CA PRO A 159 11.56 -13.51 11.80
C PRO A 159 12.17 -12.61 12.86
N GLN A 160 12.80 -13.21 13.87
CA GLN A 160 13.50 -12.48 14.94
C GLN A 160 14.69 -11.67 14.40
N SER A 161 15.14 -11.94 13.17
CA SER A 161 16.20 -11.18 12.50
C SER A 161 15.68 -9.94 11.76
N PHE A 162 14.36 -9.71 11.72
CA PHE A 162 13.78 -8.58 11.01
C PHE A 162 14.19 -7.27 11.66
N GLN A 163 14.49 -6.29 10.83
CA GLN A 163 14.95 -4.98 11.25
C GLN A 163 13.83 -3.97 11.12
N SER A 164 13.73 -3.07 12.10
CA SER A 164 12.78 -1.96 12.03
C SER A 164 13.29 -0.89 11.07
N MET A 165 12.43 -0.44 10.16
CA MET A 165 12.75 0.57 9.16
C MET A 165 11.59 1.58 9.00
N PRO A 166 11.83 2.88 9.24
CA PRO A 166 10.84 3.93 9.00
C PRO A 166 10.79 4.35 7.54
N PHE A 167 9.59 4.71 7.09
CA PHE A 167 9.36 5.43 5.84
C PHE A 167 8.58 6.73 6.11
N PRO A 168 9.09 7.92 5.72
CA PRO A 168 10.34 8.11 4.99
C PRO A 168 11.57 7.79 5.84
N ARG A 169 12.66 7.40 5.18
CA ARG A 169 13.93 7.03 5.84
C ARG A 169 14.63 8.24 6.46
N SER A 170 14.39 9.42 5.91
CA SER A 170 14.84 10.71 6.43
C SER A 170 13.69 11.46 7.08
N ALA A 171 14.01 12.38 7.99
CA ALA A 171 13.03 13.27 8.58
C ALA A 171 12.43 14.16 7.49
N ALA A 172 11.18 13.89 7.11
CA ALA A 172 10.40 14.76 6.23
C ALA A 172 9.37 15.52 7.09
N PRO A 173 9.34 16.86 7.06
CA PRO A 173 8.62 17.67 8.03
C PRO A 173 7.09 17.50 8.01
N PHE A 174 6.51 16.88 6.97
CA PHE A 174 5.07 16.67 6.81
C PHE A 174 4.68 15.20 6.55
N ALA A 175 5.66 14.28 6.58
CA ALA A 175 5.37 12.85 6.46
C ALA A 175 5.22 12.25 7.86
N ARG A 176 4.13 11.51 8.09
CA ARG A 176 4.06 10.63 9.26
C ARG A 176 4.94 9.40 8.99
N PRO A 177 5.98 9.12 9.79
CA PRO A 177 6.77 7.91 9.61
C PRO A 177 5.89 6.67 9.81
N VAL A 178 5.92 5.76 8.84
CA VAL A 178 5.33 4.43 8.94
C VAL A 178 6.46 3.45 9.23
N GLN A 179 6.34 2.73 10.35
CA GLN A 179 7.35 1.76 10.77
C GLN A 179 7.03 0.39 10.20
N TYR A 180 8.02 -0.22 9.55
CA TYR A 180 7.94 -1.58 9.07
C TYR A 180 9.03 -2.43 9.72
N SER A 181 8.79 -3.73 9.80
CA SER A 181 9.80 -4.76 10.02
C SER A 181 10.10 -5.42 8.70
N THR A 182 11.38 -5.51 8.33
CA THR A 182 11.82 -6.11 7.06
C THR A 182 12.90 -7.17 7.31
N PRO A 183 12.98 -8.24 6.50
CA PRO A 183 14.13 -9.15 6.54
C PRO A 183 15.47 -8.36 6.40
N PRO A 184 16.56 -8.81 7.06
CA PRO A 184 17.84 -8.11 7.03
C PRO A 184 18.47 -8.09 5.63
N LYS A 185 18.10 -9.05 4.78
CA LYS A 185 18.43 -9.10 3.36
C LYS A 185 17.16 -9.44 2.58
N PRO A 186 16.96 -8.85 1.39
CA PRO A 186 15.90 -9.28 0.50
C PRO A 186 16.09 -10.75 0.11
N LEU A 187 15.00 -11.44 -0.22
CA LEU A 187 15.09 -12.77 -0.81
C LEU A 187 15.44 -12.58 -2.29
N ILE A 188 16.51 -13.22 -2.75
CA ILE A 188 16.97 -13.13 -4.14
C ILE A 188 17.20 -14.56 -4.63
N GLY A 189 16.51 -14.95 -5.70
CA GLY A 189 16.55 -16.30 -6.25
C GLY A 189 15.63 -16.46 -7.47
N GLU A 190 15.58 -17.67 -8.02
CA GLU A 190 14.81 -18.01 -9.22
C GLU A 190 13.51 -18.72 -8.81
N PHE A 191 12.38 -18.40 -9.44
CA PHE A 191 11.11 -19.11 -9.19
C PHE A 191 10.95 -20.35 -10.09
N GLY A 192 12.07 -20.90 -10.58
CA GLY A 192 12.09 -21.95 -11.59
C GLY A 192 11.97 -21.43 -13.04
N ASP A 193 11.84 -20.12 -13.22
CA ASP A 193 12.25 -19.45 -14.45
C ASP A 193 13.75 -19.13 -14.37
N GLU A 194 14.46 -19.13 -15.50
CA GLU A 194 15.90 -18.82 -15.56
C GLU A 194 16.21 -17.33 -15.24
N GLN A 195 15.27 -16.63 -14.60
CA GLN A 195 15.33 -15.21 -14.26
C GLN A 195 15.45 -15.02 -12.75
N ILE A 196 16.47 -14.25 -12.34
CA ILE A 196 16.68 -13.92 -10.92
C ILE A 196 15.66 -12.87 -10.49
N HIS A 197 14.87 -13.23 -9.50
CA HIS A 197 13.88 -12.39 -8.86
C HIS A 197 14.36 -11.88 -7.51
N ARG A 198 13.85 -10.72 -7.12
CA ARG A 198 14.00 -10.13 -5.80
C ARG A 198 12.63 -9.96 -5.15
N VAL A 199 12.52 -10.42 -3.91
CA VAL A 199 11.34 -10.22 -3.05
C VAL A 199 11.70 -9.31 -1.88
N GLU A 200 11.00 -8.19 -1.77
CA GLU A 200 11.06 -7.29 -0.63
C GLU A 200 9.76 -7.39 0.17
N LEU A 201 9.88 -7.71 1.46
CA LEU A 201 8.76 -7.82 2.39
C LEU A 201 8.80 -6.68 3.40
N TYR A 202 7.68 -5.97 3.51
CA TYR A 202 7.49 -4.90 4.47
C TYR A 202 6.33 -5.26 5.39
N VAL A 203 6.65 -5.60 6.64
CA VAL A 203 5.67 -6.02 7.64
C VAL A 203 5.31 -4.83 8.51
N TYR A 204 4.05 -4.42 8.47
CA TYR A 204 3.50 -3.41 9.36
C TYR A 204 2.75 -4.10 10.50
N ASP A 205 3.00 -3.66 11.74
CA ASP A 205 2.32 -4.16 12.95
C ASP A 205 1.47 -3.05 13.58
N SER A 206 0.21 -3.36 13.83
CA SER A 206 -0.70 -2.51 14.59
C SER A 206 -1.54 -3.32 15.55
N GLY A 207 -1.13 -3.35 16.82
CA GLY A 207 -1.92 -3.93 17.91
C GLY A 207 -2.22 -5.42 17.75
N GLY A 208 -1.25 -6.20 17.24
CA GLY A 208 -1.42 -7.64 17.00
C GLY A 208 -2.00 -7.98 15.63
N ARG A 209 -2.27 -6.99 14.78
CA ARG A 209 -2.57 -7.19 13.37
C ARG A 209 -1.31 -6.95 12.54
N LYS A 210 -0.95 -7.91 11.68
CA LYS A 210 0.13 -7.75 10.72
C LYS A 210 -0.43 -7.51 9.32
N VAL A 211 0.13 -6.53 8.63
CA VAL A 211 -0.11 -6.28 7.20
C VAL A 211 1.23 -6.40 6.48
N ILE A 212 1.30 -7.20 5.44
CA ILE A 212 2.50 -7.38 4.64
C ILE A 212 2.30 -6.72 3.29
N VAL A 213 3.21 -5.82 2.93
CA VAL A 213 3.36 -5.35 1.55
C VAL A 213 4.55 -6.10 0.95
N ALA A 214 4.29 -6.92 -0.06
CA ALA A 214 5.30 -7.72 -0.75
C ALA A 214 5.50 -7.21 -2.18
N LEU A 215 6.75 -6.91 -2.54
CA LEU A 215 7.15 -6.57 -3.91
C LEU A 215 7.94 -7.73 -4.50
N VAL A 216 7.54 -8.21 -5.67
CA VAL A 216 8.17 -9.33 -6.37
C VAL A 216 8.43 -8.94 -7.82
N MET A 217 9.69 -8.97 -8.25
CA MET A 217 10.07 -8.64 -9.63
C MET A 217 11.52 -9.07 -9.91
N PRO A 218 11.97 -9.04 -11.17
CA PRO A 218 13.38 -9.25 -11.49
C PRO A 218 14.30 -8.32 -10.71
N GLU A 219 15.46 -8.81 -10.30
CA GLU A 219 16.39 -8.07 -9.43
C GLU A 219 16.77 -6.70 -10.01
N GLU A 220 17.05 -6.66 -11.31
CA GLU A 220 17.41 -5.46 -12.08
C GLU A 220 16.32 -4.39 -12.01
N ALA A 221 15.06 -4.82 -12.04
CA ALA A 221 13.90 -3.94 -12.01
C ALA A 221 13.65 -3.33 -10.62
N MET A 222 14.06 -4.02 -9.55
CA MET A 222 13.93 -3.56 -8.17
C MET A 222 14.96 -2.48 -7.82
N ILE A 223 16.15 -2.55 -8.41
CA ILE A 223 17.27 -1.62 -8.16
C ILE A 223 17.16 -0.35 -9.03
N GLY A 224 16.37 -0.42 -10.12
CA GLY A 224 16.20 0.68 -11.07
C GLY A 224 15.57 1.95 -10.47
N PRO A 225 15.88 3.13 -11.05
CA PRO A 225 15.36 4.42 -10.59
C PRO A 225 13.83 4.55 -10.74
N GLU A 226 13.23 3.75 -11.62
CA GLU A 226 11.79 3.75 -11.88
C GLU A 226 10.96 3.38 -10.64
N LEU A 227 11.51 2.57 -9.74
CA LEU A 227 10.77 2.08 -8.58
C LEU A 227 11.33 2.56 -7.24
N GLY A 228 12.60 2.94 -7.15
CA GLY A 228 13.24 3.31 -5.88
C GLY A 228 12.47 4.39 -5.09
N GLU A 229 12.27 5.56 -5.69
CA GLU A 229 11.52 6.66 -5.04
C GLU A 229 10.01 6.37 -4.96
N PRO A 230 9.32 5.90 -6.03
CA PRO A 230 7.89 5.58 -5.94
C PRO A 230 7.56 4.49 -4.90
N ARG A 231 8.43 3.50 -4.69
CA ARG A 231 8.29 2.51 -3.62
C ARG A 231 8.33 3.16 -2.25
N ASP A 232 9.37 3.96 -2.00
CA ASP A 232 9.55 4.60 -0.69
C ASP A 232 8.41 5.59 -0.40
N LEU A 233 7.89 6.27 -1.43
CA LEU A 233 6.67 7.09 -1.33
C LEU A 233 5.42 6.25 -1.06
N MET A 234 5.22 5.12 -1.75
CA MET A 234 4.11 4.20 -1.50
C MET A 234 4.08 3.76 -0.03
N LEU A 235 5.22 3.32 0.51
CA LEU A 235 5.31 2.79 1.88
C LEU A 235 4.94 3.85 2.95
N GLN A 236 5.06 5.14 2.63
CA GLN A 236 4.60 6.24 3.49
C GLN A 236 3.07 6.38 3.53
N THR A 237 2.36 5.82 2.56
CA THR A 237 0.91 5.98 2.40
C THR A 237 0.09 4.88 3.04
N LEU A 238 0.74 3.87 3.64
CA LEU A 238 0.03 2.81 4.32
C LEU A 238 -0.70 3.37 5.54
N GLU A 239 -2.01 3.18 5.55
CA GLU A 239 -2.85 3.44 6.70
C GLU A 239 -3.63 2.17 7.03
N VAL A 240 -3.58 1.80 8.31
CA VAL A 240 -4.31 0.66 8.83
C VAL A 240 -5.22 1.17 9.94
N GLY A 241 -6.49 1.35 9.61
CA GLY A 241 -7.54 1.74 10.54
C GLY A 241 -8.32 0.54 11.06
N MET A 242 -9.10 0.79 12.11
CA MET A 242 -10.27 -0.03 12.42
C MET A 242 -11.20 0.03 11.21
N PRO A 243 -11.82 -1.08 10.77
CA PRO A 243 -12.76 -1.04 9.65
C PRO A 243 -13.90 -0.09 10.02
N SER A 244 -13.92 1.11 9.43
CA SER A 244 -15.14 1.91 9.42
C SER A 244 -16.17 1.10 8.66
N ALA A 245 -17.31 0.83 9.29
CA ALA A 245 -18.46 0.23 8.62
C ALA A 245 -18.68 0.98 7.30
N THR A 246 -18.61 0.27 6.19
CA THR A 246 -18.77 0.86 4.86
C THR A 246 -20.13 1.58 4.83
N PRO A 247 -20.24 2.81 4.29
CA PRO A 247 -21.55 3.35 3.95
C PRO A 247 -22.12 2.45 2.86
N GLN A 248 -23.16 1.71 3.22
CA GLN A 248 -23.97 0.95 2.30
C GLN A 248 -24.46 1.93 1.21
N PRO A 249 -24.24 1.67 -0.09
CA PRO A 249 -24.76 2.54 -1.13
C PRO A 249 -26.27 2.62 -0.96
N GLY A 250 -26.74 3.82 -0.62
CA GLY A 250 -28.13 4.10 -0.35
C GLY A 250 -28.96 3.65 -1.54
N GLY A 251 -29.85 2.69 -1.30
CA GLY A 251 -30.97 2.41 -2.20
C GLY A 251 -31.75 3.70 -2.36
N GLY A 252 -31.61 4.32 -3.54
CA GLY A 252 -32.41 5.45 -3.96
C GLY A 252 -33.87 5.02 -4.07
N GLY A 253 -34.60 5.13 -2.96
CA GLY A 253 -36.04 5.10 -2.95
C GLY A 253 -36.53 6.38 -3.61
N ALA A 254 -36.96 6.28 -4.87
CA ALA A 254 -37.66 7.34 -5.57
C ALA A 254 -38.92 7.75 -4.79
N PRO A 255 -39.21 9.06 -4.63
CA PRO A 255 -40.47 9.48 -4.05
C PRO A 255 -41.62 9.16 -5.01
N ALA A 256 -42.59 8.40 -4.52
CA ALA A 256 -43.83 8.08 -5.22
C ALA A 256 -44.59 9.37 -5.60
N GLY A 257 -45.05 9.41 -6.86
CA GLY A 257 -45.80 10.51 -7.43
C GLY A 257 -47.09 10.82 -6.67
N GLY A 258 -47.36 12.13 -6.53
CA GLY A 258 -48.64 12.65 -6.06
C GLY A 258 -49.74 12.53 -7.14
N PRO A 259 -51.01 12.68 -6.74
CA PRO A 259 -52.15 12.37 -7.58
C PRO A 259 -52.38 13.41 -8.67
N VAL A 260 -52.84 12.91 -9.81
CA VAL A 260 -53.33 13.67 -10.96
C VAL A 260 -54.78 14.10 -10.66
N PHE A 261 -55.09 15.38 -10.88
CA PHE A 261 -56.46 15.89 -11.00
C PHE A 261 -57.00 15.63 -12.41
#